data_AF-A0A1H9JPE7-F1
#
_entry.id   AF-A0A1H9JPE7-F1
#
_cell.length_a   1.000
_cell.length_b   1.000
_cell.length_c   1.000
_cell.angle_alpha   90.00
_cell.angle_beta   90.00
_cell.angle_gamma   90.00
#
_symmetry.space_group_name_H-M   'P 1'
#
loop_
_entity.id
_entity.type
_entity.pdbx_description
1 polymer ?
#
loop_
_entity_poly.entity_id
_entity_poly.type
_entity_poly.pdbx_seq_one_letter_code
_entity_poly.pdbx_strand_id
1 'polypeptide(L)'
;MRFRGAVTVAGVYFEAKGTLGETQMTGKADKATRQRGAAAIEFALTFPLLFMLFYAILSYGMIFFVRMGLQQAAEDGARTALRYQSVTYTAGSSQVSRQQQQLQARITAATAVATAQAAWIKMGSTTATASTSVCVIGSNASGTDCAGYSGTMPTCGTDLNSACQVVVLVTYAYGSAPFIPALPGFNLLVPTTLRGQARVLVDGNSFSA
;
A
#
# COMPACT_ATOMS: atom_id res chain seq x y z
N MET A 1 65.10 -36.99 42.81
CA MET A 1 64.65 -36.19 41.64
C MET A 1 63.17 -36.49 41.40
N ARG A 2 62.27 -35.51 41.59
CA ARG A 2 60.83 -35.65 41.33
C ARG A 2 60.55 -35.27 39.88
N PHE A 3 60.06 -36.20 39.07
CA PHE A 3 59.55 -35.87 37.73
C PHE A 3 58.07 -35.53 37.83
N ARG A 4 57.71 -34.30 37.42
CA ARG A 4 56.33 -33.87 37.21
C ARG A 4 56.05 -33.94 35.71
N GLY A 5 55.38 -35.00 35.27
CA GLY A 5 54.80 -35.07 33.94
C GLY A 5 53.29 -34.82 34.03
N ALA A 6 52.79 -33.82 33.33
CA ALA A 6 51.36 -33.60 33.12
C ALA A 6 50.99 -34.11 31.73
N VAL A 7 50.10 -35.09 31.65
CA VAL A 7 49.56 -35.59 30.37
C VAL A 7 48.16 -35.03 30.23
N THR A 8 47.91 -34.27 29.16
CA THR A 8 46.60 -33.74 28.84
C THR A 8 45.97 -34.61 27.77
N VAL A 9 44.89 -35.32 28.10
CA VAL A 9 44.04 -36.00 27.12
C VAL A 9 42.63 -35.45 27.28
N ALA A 10 42.10 -34.86 26.19
CA ALA A 10 40.72 -34.38 26.11
C ALA A 10 40.25 -33.49 27.29
N GLY A 11 41.06 -32.50 27.69
CA GLY A 11 40.64 -31.48 28.68
C GLY A 11 40.48 -31.96 30.12
N VAL A 12 40.88 -33.19 30.44
CA VAL A 12 40.84 -33.72 31.81
C VAL A 12 42.21 -33.56 32.45
N TYR A 13 42.28 -32.80 33.55
CA TYR A 13 43.50 -32.71 34.36
C TYR A 13 43.63 -33.96 35.24
N PHE A 14 44.66 -34.76 34.98
CA PHE A 14 45.01 -35.91 35.81
C PHE A 14 46.24 -35.58 36.67
N GLU A 15 46.04 -35.40 37.98
CA GLU A 15 47.15 -35.29 38.94
C GLU A 15 47.43 -36.67 39.54
N ALA A 16 48.52 -37.31 39.12
CA ALA A 16 48.93 -38.62 39.61
C ALA A 16 49.79 -38.50 40.88
N LYS A 17 49.23 -38.83 42.04
CA LYS A 17 50.00 -39.10 43.28
C LYS A 17 50.07 -40.61 43.52
N GLY A 18 51.28 -41.16 43.48
CA GLY A 18 51.54 -42.57 43.73
C GLY A 18 51.82 -42.88 45.19
N THR A 19 51.00 -43.73 45.79
CA THR A 19 51.31 -44.55 46.98
C THR A 19 50.71 -45.93 46.76
N LEU A 20 51.53 -46.98 46.95
CA LEU A 20 51.18 -48.39 46.78
C LEU A 20 50.01 -48.77 47.70
N GLY A 21 48.85 -49.05 47.13
CA GLY A 21 47.66 -49.50 47.85
C GLY A 21 46.39 -48.89 47.26
N GLU A 22 45.67 -49.70 46.49
CA GLU A 22 44.31 -49.47 45.97
C GLU A 22 44.10 -48.20 45.11
N THR A 23 44.28 -48.36 43.80
CA THR A 23 43.97 -47.33 42.79
C THR A 23 42.45 -47.26 42.56
N GLN A 24 41.70 -46.64 43.46
CA GLN A 24 40.31 -46.25 43.21
C GLN A 24 40.28 -45.09 42.20
N MET A 25 39.95 -45.41 40.94
CA MET A 25 39.79 -44.45 39.86
C MET A 25 38.41 -43.78 39.95
N THR A 26 38.26 -42.79 40.84
CA THR A 26 37.06 -41.95 40.84
C THR A 26 37.20 -40.84 39.79
N GLY A 27 36.81 -41.16 38.56
CA GLY A 27 36.67 -40.17 37.48
C GLY A 27 35.46 -39.29 37.72
N LYS A 28 35.69 -38.03 38.12
CA LYS A 28 34.62 -37.04 38.26
C LYS A 28 34.34 -36.44 36.88
N ALA A 29 33.37 -37.03 36.17
CA ALA A 29 32.88 -36.50 34.89
C ALA A 29 32.13 -35.18 35.13
N ASP A 30 32.73 -34.06 34.74
CA ASP A 30 32.07 -32.77 34.84
C ASP A 30 30.99 -32.66 33.74
N LYS A 31 29.72 -32.55 34.14
CA LYS A 31 28.57 -32.45 33.23
C LYS A 31 28.43 -31.02 32.71
N ALA A 32 29.38 -30.58 31.90
CA ALA A 32 29.24 -29.36 31.12
C ALA A 32 28.45 -29.66 29.84
N THR A 33 27.11 -29.57 29.88
CA THR A 33 26.24 -29.18 28.74
C THR A 33 24.77 -29.37 29.09
N ARG A 34 24.10 -28.33 29.60
CA ARG A 34 22.63 -28.33 29.70
C ARG A 34 21.95 -26.97 29.48
N GLN A 35 22.67 -25.97 28.97
CA GLN A 35 22.10 -24.63 28.75
C GLN A 35 21.76 -24.31 27.29
N ARG A 36 22.10 -25.18 26.33
CA ARG A 36 21.86 -24.90 24.89
C ARG A 36 20.39 -25.01 24.45
N GLY A 37 19.52 -25.61 25.27
CA GLY A 37 18.10 -25.79 24.94
C GLY A 37 17.19 -24.64 25.36
N ALA A 38 17.51 -23.93 26.45
CA ALA A 38 16.66 -22.86 26.97
C ALA A 38 16.57 -21.66 26.00
N ALA A 39 17.71 -21.22 25.47
CA ALA A 39 17.76 -20.14 24.48
C ALA A 39 17.01 -20.48 23.17
N ALA A 40 16.99 -21.77 22.77
CA ALA A 40 16.25 -22.20 21.59
C ALA A 40 14.73 -22.09 21.78
N ILE A 41 14.24 -22.34 23.00
CA ILE A 41 12.80 -22.25 23.34
C ILE A 41 12.36 -20.79 23.44
N GLU A 42 13.18 -19.91 24.04
CA GLU A 42 12.91 -18.47 24.09
C GLU A 42 12.83 -17.84 22.69
N PHE A 43 13.74 -18.25 21.79
CA PHE A 43 13.71 -17.82 20.39
C PHE A 43 12.47 -18.35 19.65
N ALA A 44 12.08 -19.61 19.89
CA ALA A 44 10.91 -20.22 19.26
C ALA A 44 9.60 -19.50 19.59
N LEU A 45 9.49 -18.87 20.77
CA LEU A 45 8.31 -18.07 21.16
C LEU A 45 8.39 -16.62 20.66
N THR A 46 9.58 -16.03 20.64
CA THR A 46 9.77 -14.63 20.20
C THR A 46 9.66 -14.48 18.69
N PHE A 47 10.15 -15.47 17.93
CA PHE A 47 10.13 -15.48 16.47
C PHE A 47 8.73 -15.27 15.85
N PRO A 48 7.68 -16.05 16.20
CA PRO A 48 6.36 -15.86 15.60
C PRO A 48 5.75 -14.51 15.94
N LEU A 49 6.00 -13.98 17.15
CA LEU A 49 5.51 -12.66 17.56
C LEU A 49 6.19 -11.54 16.75
N LEU A 50 7.52 -11.60 16.60
CA LEU A 50 8.26 -10.65 15.78
C LEU A 50 7.85 -10.75 14.30
N PHE A 51 7.66 -11.97 13.81
CA PHE A 51 7.22 -12.21 12.44
C PHE A 51 5.83 -11.63 12.15
N MET A 52 4.87 -11.82 13.08
CA MET A 52 3.53 -11.21 12.95
C MET A 52 3.60 -9.69 12.95
N LEU A 53 4.39 -9.09 13.84
CA LEU A 53 4.58 -7.64 13.89
C LEU A 53 5.20 -7.12 12.58
N PHE A 54 6.26 -7.76 12.10
CA PHE A 54 6.93 -7.38 10.86
C PHE A 54 5.99 -7.52 9.65
N TYR A 55 5.25 -8.63 9.56
CA TYR A 55 4.26 -8.84 8.50
C TYR A 55 3.14 -7.80 8.54
N ALA A 56 2.66 -7.42 9.73
CA ALA A 56 1.69 -6.34 9.88
C ALA A 56 2.25 -5.01 9.37
N ILE A 57 3.46 -4.62 9.81
CA ILE A 57 4.11 -3.38 9.36
C ILE A 57 4.27 -3.36 7.84
N LEU A 58 4.72 -4.46 7.24
CA LEU A 58 4.88 -4.55 5.78
C LEU A 58 3.55 -4.47 5.04
N SER A 59 2.53 -5.22 5.48
CA SER A 59 1.22 -5.25 4.83
C SER A 59 0.52 -3.89 4.88
N TYR A 60 0.46 -3.27 6.05
CA TYR A 60 -0.12 -1.93 6.19
C TYR A 60 0.72 -0.85 5.53
N GLY A 61 2.06 -0.97 5.59
CA GLY A 61 2.98 -0.06 4.92
C GLY A 61 2.78 -0.05 3.41
N MET A 62 2.67 -1.23 2.79
CA MET A 62 2.37 -1.35 1.36
C MET A 62 0.99 -0.83 0.99
N ILE A 63 -0.05 -1.12 1.79
CA ILE A 63 -1.39 -0.59 1.56
C ILE A 63 -1.39 0.95 1.59
N PHE A 64 -0.73 1.54 2.59
CA PHE A 64 -0.62 2.97 2.73
C PHE A 64 0.17 3.61 1.58
N PHE A 65 1.29 3.00 1.20
CA PHE A 65 2.09 3.43 0.06
C PHE A 65 1.28 3.44 -1.24
N VAL A 66 0.52 2.38 -1.52
CA VAL A 66 -0.37 2.32 -2.68
C VAL A 66 -1.44 3.41 -2.61
N ARG A 67 -2.07 3.62 -1.45
CA ARG A 67 -3.07 4.71 -1.28
C ARG A 67 -2.48 6.08 -1.57
N MET A 68 -1.26 6.36 -1.11
CA MET A 68 -0.55 7.60 -1.41
C MET A 68 -0.30 7.74 -2.91
N GLY A 69 0.09 6.66 -3.59
CA GLY A 69 0.21 6.61 -5.04
C GLY A 69 -1.08 6.91 -5.79
N LEU A 70 -2.19 6.29 -5.37
CA LEU A 70 -3.52 6.55 -5.94
C LEU A 70 -3.95 8.00 -5.73
N GLN A 71 -3.63 8.58 -4.57
CA GLN A 71 -3.94 9.96 -4.25
C GLN A 71 -3.16 10.94 -5.14
N GLN A 72 -1.85 10.72 -5.30
CA GLN A 72 -1.01 11.50 -6.20
C GLN A 72 -1.55 11.43 -7.65
N ALA A 73 -1.90 10.24 -8.13
CA ALA A 73 -2.47 10.06 -9.46
C ALA A 73 -3.81 10.80 -9.63
N ALA A 74 -4.66 10.78 -8.60
CA ALA A 74 -5.91 11.52 -8.59
C ALA A 74 -5.67 13.04 -8.68
N GLU A 75 -4.71 13.56 -7.91
CA GLU A 75 -4.35 14.98 -7.91
C GLU A 75 -3.78 15.45 -9.25
N ASP A 76 -2.92 14.66 -9.89
CA ASP A 76 -2.37 15.00 -11.20
C ASP A 76 -3.44 14.95 -12.31
N GLY A 77 -4.40 14.01 -12.21
CA GLY A 77 -5.60 14.01 -13.04
C GLY A 77 -6.47 15.25 -12.82
N ALA A 78 -6.70 15.63 -11.56
CA ALA A 78 -7.53 16.79 -11.22
C ALA A 78 -6.90 18.12 -11.65
N ARG A 79 -5.57 18.25 -11.53
CA ARG A 79 -4.80 19.37 -12.08
C ARG A 79 -4.90 19.42 -13.61
N THR A 80 -4.93 18.27 -14.28
CA THR A 80 -5.10 18.19 -15.73
C THR A 80 -6.49 18.65 -16.17
N ALA A 81 -7.53 18.37 -15.38
CA ALA A 81 -8.90 18.81 -15.68
C ALA A 81 -9.06 20.35 -15.75
N LEU A 82 -8.23 21.08 -14.97
CA LEU A 82 -8.20 22.54 -15.02
C LEU A 82 -7.55 23.10 -16.28
N ARG A 83 -6.64 22.35 -16.90
CA ARG A 83 -5.94 22.80 -18.10
C ARG A 83 -6.93 22.88 -19.26
N TYR A 84 -6.85 23.97 -20.01
CA TYR A 84 -7.64 24.14 -21.22
C TYR A 84 -7.26 23.06 -22.25
N GLN A 85 -8.25 22.35 -22.76
CA GLN A 85 -8.10 21.42 -23.88
C GLN A 85 -8.73 22.08 -25.11
N SER A 86 -7.96 22.20 -26.19
CA SER A 86 -8.48 22.70 -27.46
C SER A 86 -9.32 21.61 -28.13
N VAL A 87 -10.58 21.89 -28.41
CA VAL A 87 -11.47 20.99 -29.14
C VAL A 87 -11.86 21.65 -30.46
N THR A 88 -11.78 20.91 -31.56
CA THR A 88 -12.23 21.37 -32.86
C THR A 88 -13.74 21.17 -32.95
N TYR A 89 -14.48 22.28 -33.02
CA TYR A 89 -15.93 22.24 -33.15
C TYR A 89 -16.36 22.27 -34.61
N THR A 90 -17.40 21.52 -34.95
CA THR A 90 -18.07 21.65 -36.25
C THR A 90 -18.69 23.05 -36.36
N ALA A 91 -18.51 23.70 -37.51
CA ALA A 91 -19.16 24.99 -37.80
C ALA A 91 -20.69 24.85 -37.68
N GLY A 92 -21.35 25.76 -36.96
CA GLY A 92 -22.80 25.70 -36.69
C GLY A 92 -23.22 24.88 -35.46
N SER A 93 -22.28 24.35 -34.68
CA SER A 93 -22.57 23.73 -33.38
C SER A 93 -23.20 24.73 -32.39
N SER A 94 -24.22 24.28 -31.64
CA SER A 94 -24.82 25.09 -30.57
C SER A 94 -23.81 25.31 -29.45
N GLN A 95 -23.93 26.43 -28.72
CA GLN A 95 -23.06 26.72 -27.58
C GLN A 95 -23.01 25.55 -26.59
N VAL A 96 -24.17 25.01 -26.21
CA VAL A 96 -24.28 23.84 -25.31
C VAL A 96 -23.48 22.63 -25.81
N SER A 97 -23.50 22.35 -27.11
CA SER A 97 -22.74 21.22 -27.67
C SER A 97 -21.22 21.44 -27.65
N ARG A 98 -20.76 22.69 -27.81
CA ARG A 98 -19.33 23.04 -27.68
C ARG A 98 -18.85 22.85 -26.24
N GLN A 99 -19.65 23.30 -25.28
CA GLN A 99 -19.39 23.13 -23.85
C GLN A 99 -19.27 21.67 -23.46
N GLN A 100 -20.19 20.83 -23.94
CA GLN A 100 -20.17 19.39 -23.71
C GLN A 100 -18.92 18.73 -24.28
N GLN A 101 -18.53 19.09 -25.51
CA GLN A 101 -17.32 18.55 -26.15
C GLN A 101 -16.05 18.97 -25.41
N GLN A 102 -15.98 20.23 -24.96
CA GLN A 102 -14.86 20.74 -24.17
C GLN A 102 -14.75 20.06 -22.80
N LEU A 103 -15.89 19.86 -22.11
CA LEU A 103 -15.93 19.14 -20.85
C LEU A 103 -15.51 17.68 -21.02
N GLN A 104 -16.00 17.01 -22.07
CA GLN A 104 -15.63 15.63 -22.36
C GLN A 104 -14.12 15.49 -22.66
N ALA A 105 -13.53 16.47 -23.35
CA ALA A 105 -12.08 16.49 -23.58
C ALA A 105 -11.31 16.64 -22.25
N ARG A 106 -11.76 17.50 -21.33
CA ARG A 106 -11.17 17.64 -19.98
C ARG A 106 -11.28 16.36 -19.16
N ILE A 107 -12.45 15.72 -19.16
CA ILE A 107 -12.70 14.44 -18.47
C ILE A 107 -11.75 13.37 -19.00
N THR A 108 -11.66 13.25 -20.33
CA THR A 108 -10.83 12.24 -21.01
C THR A 108 -9.33 12.48 -20.78
N ALA A 109 -8.88 13.74 -20.80
CA ALA A 109 -7.49 14.07 -20.49
C ALA A 109 -7.17 13.78 -19.02
N ALA A 110 -8.07 14.12 -18.10
CA ALA A 110 -7.90 13.87 -16.67
C ALA A 110 -7.89 12.37 -16.34
N THR A 111 -8.79 11.56 -16.93
CA THR A 111 -8.74 10.10 -16.77
C THR A 111 -7.46 9.53 -17.33
N ALA A 112 -7.03 9.94 -18.52
CA ALA A 112 -5.82 9.44 -19.17
C ALA A 112 -4.56 9.71 -18.34
N VAL A 113 -4.43 10.92 -17.76
CA VAL A 113 -3.31 11.24 -16.88
C VAL A 113 -3.39 10.43 -15.58
N ALA A 114 -4.55 10.38 -14.92
CA ALA A 114 -4.70 9.64 -13.68
C ALA A 114 -4.44 8.13 -13.85
N THR A 115 -4.92 7.51 -14.94
CA THR A 115 -4.63 6.10 -15.24
C THR A 115 -3.15 5.87 -15.55
N ALA A 116 -2.52 6.77 -16.31
CA ALA A 116 -1.09 6.68 -16.59
C ALA A 116 -0.24 6.78 -15.32
N GLN A 117 -0.56 7.72 -14.42
CA GLN A 117 0.15 7.88 -13.14
C GLN A 117 -0.07 6.68 -12.20
N ALA A 118 -1.23 6.03 -12.27
CA ALA A 118 -1.54 4.85 -11.46
C ALA A 118 -1.12 3.52 -12.12
N ALA A 119 -0.58 3.53 -13.34
CA ALA A 119 -0.31 2.32 -14.13
C ALA A 119 0.73 1.37 -13.50
N TRP A 120 1.58 1.88 -12.60
CA TRP A 120 2.53 1.08 -11.84
C TRP A 120 1.84 0.22 -10.76
N ILE A 121 0.63 0.59 -10.33
CA ILE A 121 -0.17 -0.13 -9.34
C ILE A 121 -0.93 -1.24 -10.06
N LYS A 122 -0.24 -2.37 -10.25
CA LYS A 122 -0.80 -3.56 -10.90
C LYS A 122 -0.31 -4.83 -10.22
N MET A 123 -1.16 -5.85 -10.21
CA MET A 123 -0.80 -7.19 -9.79
C MET A 123 -1.54 -8.21 -10.67
N GLY A 124 -0.79 -9.06 -11.37
CA GLY A 124 -1.34 -9.92 -12.42
C GLY A 124 -2.06 -9.10 -13.49
N SER A 125 -3.33 -9.41 -13.75
CA SER A 125 -4.21 -8.69 -14.67
C SER A 125 -4.97 -7.51 -14.04
N THR A 126 -4.92 -7.37 -12.70
CA THR A 126 -5.64 -6.29 -12.01
C THR A 126 -4.79 -5.03 -11.99
N THR A 127 -5.29 -3.96 -12.61
CA THR A 127 -4.64 -2.63 -12.65
C THR A 127 -5.48 -1.61 -11.89
N ALA A 128 -4.85 -0.55 -11.38
CA ALA A 128 -5.58 0.60 -10.91
C ALA A 128 -6.34 1.26 -12.06
N THR A 129 -7.58 1.67 -11.82
CA THR A 129 -8.45 2.32 -12.79
C THR A 129 -8.85 3.70 -12.28
N ALA A 130 -8.82 4.70 -13.15
CA ALA A 130 -9.26 6.05 -12.85
C ALA A 130 -10.59 6.35 -13.54
N SER A 131 -11.48 7.02 -12.82
CA SER A 131 -12.74 7.54 -13.31
C SER A 131 -12.81 9.01 -12.94
N THR A 132 -13.20 9.86 -13.89
CA THR A 132 -13.47 11.27 -13.62
C THR A 132 -14.94 11.56 -13.84
N SER A 133 -15.51 12.28 -12.89
CA SER A 133 -16.90 12.69 -12.88
C SER A 133 -16.98 14.19 -12.63
N VAL A 134 -18.05 14.80 -13.16
CA VAL A 134 -18.34 16.22 -12.96
C VAL A 134 -19.71 16.31 -12.34
N CYS A 135 -19.83 17.06 -11.24
CA CYS A 135 -21.09 17.25 -10.55
C CYS A 135 -21.17 18.66 -9.94
N VAL A 136 -22.37 19.10 -9.56
CA VAL A 136 -22.54 20.34 -8.80
C VAL A 136 -22.24 20.07 -7.33
N ILE A 137 -21.74 21.08 -6.61
CA ILE A 137 -21.53 20.96 -5.16
C ILE A 137 -22.86 20.62 -4.48
N GLY A 138 -22.84 19.64 -3.57
CA GLY A 138 -24.05 19.19 -2.86
C GLY A 138 -24.91 18.16 -3.60
N SER A 139 -24.61 17.86 -4.88
CA SER A 139 -25.22 16.70 -5.58
C SER A 139 -24.55 15.39 -5.14
N ASN A 140 -24.82 14.99 -3.91
CA ASN A 140 -24.35 13.72 -3.37
C ASN A 140 -25.13 12.58 -4.05
N ALA A 141 -24.41 11.70 -4.75
CA ALA A 141 -24.88 10.33 -4.94
C ALA A 141 -24.10 9.41 -4.02
N SER A 142 -24.81 8.44 -3.46
CA SER A 142 -24.33 7.50 -2.46
C SER A 142 -23.03 6.80 -2.89
N GLY A 143 -21.94 7.01 -2.14
CA GLY A 143 -20.74 6.16 -2.16
C GLY A 143 -19.59 6.59 -3.09
N THR A 144 -19.84 7.54 -3.97
CA THR A 144 -18.83 8.31 -4.72
C THR A 144 -19.38 9.73 -4.78
N ASP A 145 -18.80 10.69 -4.04
CA ASP A 145 -19.28 12.06 -3.77
C ASP A 145 -19.70 12.93 -5.00
N CYS A 146 -19.79 12.37 -6.19
CA CYS A 146 -20.47 12.88 -7.37
C CYS A 146 -21.21 11.74 -8.09
N ALA A 147 -22.53 11.87 -8.28
CA ALA A 147 -23.20 11.12 -9.36
C ALA A 147 -22.61 11.64 -10.67
N GLY A 148 -21.88 10.80 -11.39
CA GLY A 148 -21.16 11.23 -12.57
C GLY A 148 -22.05 11.85 -13.64
N TYR A 149 -21.46 12.80 -14.37
CA TYR A 149 -21.94 13.30 -15.65
C TYR A 149 -22.40 12.16 -16.56
N SER A 150 -23.69 12.15 -16.96
CA SER A 150 -24.28 11.13 -17.84
C SER A 150 -24.35 11.57 -19.31
N GLY A 151 -23.48 12.48 -19.74
CA GLY A 151 -23.51 13.01 -21.12
C GLY A 151 -24.26 14.33 -21.30
N THR A 152 -24.86 14.89 -20.24
CA THR A 152 -25.52 16.22 -20.27
C THR A 152 -24.89 17.16 -19.25
N MET A 153 -24.48 18.36 -19.67
CA MET A 153 -23.78 19.34 -18.84
C MET A 153 -24.63 19.71 -17.62
N PRO A 154 -24.10 19.57 -16.38
CA PRO A 154 -24.75 20.13 -15.22
C PRO A 154 -24.72 21.65 -15.38
N THR A 155 -25.83 22.32 -15.11
CA THR A 155 -25.85 23.78 -15.08
C THR A 155 -25.03 24.25 -13.88
N CYS A 156 -23.76 24.58 -14.14
CA CYS A 156 -22.86 25.17 -13.16
C CYS A 156 -23.25 26.63 -12.95
N GLY A 157 -23.64 26.99 -11.73
CA GLY A 157 -23.86 28.38 -11.37
C GLY A 157 -22.54 29.10 -11.05
N THR A 158 -22.65 30.41 -10.84
CA THR A 158 -21.52 31.30 -10.51
C THR A 158 -21.26 31.42 -9.00
N ASP A 159 -22.16 30.88 -8.17
CA ASP A 159 -22.02 30.90 -6.71
C ASP A 159 -21.33 29.63 -6.20
N LEU A 160 -20.66 29.71 -5.05
CA LEU A 160 -20.01 28.57 -4.40
C LEU A 160 -20.96 27.42 -4.03
N ASN A 161 -22.27 27.67 -4.00
CA ASN A 161 -23.30 26.66 -3.70
C ASN A 161 -23.85 25.97 -4.96
N SER A 162 -23.54 26.50 -6.15
CA SER A 162 -23.99 25.99 -7.45
C SER A 162 -22.84 25.73 -8.43
N ALA A 163 -21.59 26.00 -8.01
CA ALA A 163 -20.40 25.73 -8.78
C ALA A 163 -20.22 24.24 -9.05
N CYS A 164 -19.57 23.93 -10.17
CA CYS A 164 -19.23 22.57 -10.53
C CYS A 164 -17.90 22.15 -9.92
N GLN A 165 -17.80 20.87 -9.60
CA GLN A 165 -16.56 20.23 -9.22
C GLN A 165 -16.27 19.07 -10.17
N VAL A 166 -15.00 18.93 -10.52
CA VAL A 166 -14.46 17.74 -11.17
C VAL A 166 -13.88 16.86 -10.08
N VAL A 167 -14.36 15.63 -10.00
CA VAL A 167 -13.90 14.61 -9.08
C VAL A 167 -13.16 13.53 -9.86
N VAL A 168 -11.89 13.33 -9.50
CA VAL A 168 -11.05 12.27 -10.03
C VAL A 168 -10.94 11.20 -8.96
N LEU A 169 -11.40 10.00 -9.27
CA LEU A 169 -11.35 8.84 -8.39
C LEU A 169 -10.48 7.77 -9.04
N VAL A 170 -9.41 7.37 -8.34
CA VAL A 170 -8.56 6.25 -8.74
C VAL A 170 -8.82 5.10 -7.77
N THR A 171 -9.14 3.92 -8.31
CA THR A 171 -9.50 2.74 -7.53
C THR A 171 -8.64 1.55 -7.89
N TYR A 172 -8.39 0.70 -6.90
CA TYR A 172 -7.68 -0.56 -7.06
C TYR A 172 -8.36 -1.67 -6.25
N ALA A 173 -8.65 -2.80 -6.89
CA ALA A 173 -9.30 -3.95 -6.26
C ALA A 173 -8.29 -4.82 -5.49
N TYR A 174 -7.88 -4.34 -4.31
CA TYR A 174 -6.87 -5.02 -3.47
C TYR A 174 -7.32 -6.41 -2.99
N GLY A 175 -8.62 -6.64 -2.79
CA GLY A 175 -9.15 -7.92 -2.32
C GLY A 175 -8.98 -9.06 -3.33
N SER A 176 -9.02 -8.77 -4.63
CA SER A 176 -8.82 -9.78 -5.69
C SER A 176 -7.36 -9.97 -6.07
N ALA A 177 -6.51 -8.95 -5.86
CA ALA A 177 -5.10 -8.99 -6.21
C ALA A 177 -4.25 -8.23 -5.17
N PRO A 178 -4.03 -8.81 -3.98
CA PRO A 178 -3.23 -8.16 -2.95
C PRO A 178 -1.73 -8.23 -3.29
N PHE A 179 -0.98 -7.17 -2.98
CA PHE A 179 0.47 -7.13 -3.20
C PHE A 179 1.23 -8.08 -2.27
N ILE A 180 0.71 -8.24 -1.05
CA ILE A 180 1.23 -9.19 -0.07
C ILE A 180 0.17 -10.28 0.08
N PRO A 181 0.52 -11.57 -0.15
CA PRO A 181 -0.42 -12.67 -0.02
C PRO A 181 -1.09 -12.65 1.35
N ALA A 182 -2.43 -12.61 1.36
CA ALA A 182 -3.19 -12.62 2.60
C ALA A 182 -2.99 -13.97 3.31
N LEU A 183 -2.53 -13.92 4.56
CA LEU A 183 -2.50 -15.11 5.40
C LEU A 183 -3.94 -15.53 5.76
N PRO A 184 -4.19 -16.83 5.96
CA PRO A 184 -5.47 -17.32 6.46
C PRO A 184 -5.89 -16.54 7.72
N GLY A 185 -7.11 -15.98 7.72
CA GLY A 185 -7.64 -15.17 8.83
C GLY A 185 -7.31 -13.66 8.81
N PHE A 186 -6.31 -13.21 8.05
CA PHE A 186 -5.94 -11.78 7.98
C PHE A 186 -6.78 -10.96 6.99
N ASN A 187 -7.55 -11.63 6.11
CA ASN A 187 -8.33 -10.99 5.06
C ASN A 187 -9.52 -10.14 5.58
N LEU A 188 -9.86 -10.27 6.86
CA LEU A 188 -10.90 -9.48 7.54
C LEU A 188 -10.41 -8.09 7.97
N LEU A 189 -9.11 -7.91 8.12
CA LEU A 189 -8.52 -6.66 8.63
C LEU A 189 -8.07 -5.72 7.52
N VAL A 190 -8.05 -6.18 6.26
CA VAL A 190 -7.61 -5.40 5.10
C VAL A 190 -8.79 -4.97 4.23
N PRO A 191 -8.78 -3.75 3.69
CA PRO A 191 -9.83 -3.27 2.81
C PRO A 191 -9.81 -4.00 1.45
N THR A 192 -10.99 -4.30 0.91
CA THR A 192 -11.14 -4.97 -0.40
C THR A 192 -10.86 -4.04 -1.58
N THR A 193 -11.01 -2.73 -1.40
CA THR A 193 -10.68 -1.73 -2.41
C THR A 193 -9.85 -0.59 -1.81
N LEU A 194 -8.82 -0.18 -2.53
CA LEU A 194 -8.03 1.01 -2.23
C LEU A 194 -8.49 2.12 -3.18
N ARG A 195 -8.61 3.34 -2.65
CA ARG A 195 -9.11 4.49 -3.40
C ARG A 195 -8.26 5.71 -3.07
N GLY A 196 -7.97 6.52 -4.09
CA GLY A 196 -7.45 7.88 -3.99
C GLY A 196 -8.42 8.83 -4.70
N GLN A 197 -8.68 10.00 -4.13
CA GLN A 197 -9.67 10.93 -4.67
C GLN A 197 -9.15 12.36 -4.59
N ALA A 198 -9.30 13.10 -5.67
CA ALA A 198 -9.05 14.53 -5.72
C ALA A 198 -10.26 15.24 -6.33
N ARG A 199 -10.57 16.43 -5.80
CA ARG A 199 -11.66 17.27 -6.28
C ARG A 199 -11.16 18.67 -6.56
N VAL A 200 -11.67 19.26 -7.63
CA VAL A 200 -11.30 20.61 -8.04
C VAL A 200 -12.55 21.37 -8.47
N LEU A 201 -12.67 22.60 -8.00
CA LEU A 201 -13.74 23.52 -8.36
C LEU A 201 -13.47 24.12 -9.73
N VAL A 202 -14.51 24.16 -10.56
CA VAL A 202 -14.48 24.76 -11.89
C VAL A 202 -15.57 25.83 -11.95
N ASP A 203 -15.16 27.05 -12.26
CA ASP A 203 -16.08 28.17 -12.47
C ASP A 203 -17.00 27.88 -13.67
N GLY A 204 -18.31 28.11 -13.50
CA GLY A 204 -19.31 27.96 -14.56
C GLY A 204 -19.00 28.82 -15.80
N ASN A 205 -18.33 29.96 -15.63
CA ASN A 205 -17.93 30.84 -16.73
C ASN A 205 -16.82 30.24 -17.61
N SER A 206 -16.06 29.26 -17.11
CA SER A 206 -14.99 28.61 -17.88
C SER A 206 -15.50 27.73 -19.02
N PHE A 207 -16.81 27.49 -19.07
CA PHE A 207 -17.48 26.76 -20.14
C PHE A 207 -18.17 27.69 -21.13
N SER A 208 -18.46 28.95 -20.83
CA SER A 208 -19.25 29.83 -21.72
C SER A 208 -18.45 30.58 -22.81
N ALA A 209 -17.18 30.23 -23.03
CA ALA A 209 -16.28 30.93 -23.96
C ALA A 209 -16.18 30.30 -25.35
#